data_AF-A0A7J8VKK5-F1
#
_entry.id   AF-A0A7J8VKK5-F1
#
_cell.length_a   1.000
_cell.length_b   1.000
_cell.length_c   1.000
_cell.angle_alpha   90.00
_cell.angle_beta   90.00
_cell.angle_gamma   90.00
#
_symmetry.space_group_name_H-M   'P 1'
#
loop_
_entity.id
_entity.type
_entity.pdbx_description
1 polymer ?
#
loop_
_entity_poly.entity_id
_entity_poly.type
_entity_poly.pdbx_seq_one_letter_code
_entity_poly.pdbx_strand_id
1 'polypeptide(L)'
;MWRLKIGEGGNDPYLYSTNNFLGRQTWEFDPNAGTTEERAEVEEARLNFYNNQFNVQPSSDLLWQMQFLREKKMQQTIPQPKIEDGEEVTYEVTTAAVKRSVHLFSALQSTHGHWPAENSGPMFCLPALVMSLYITGHLNTIFSAKHRQEIFRFIYCHQNEDGGWGLYVGGHSTMLCAALNYICLRLLGVGHDGDLNNACERARKWILDRGSVTAISSWGKIWLSLRQELHTEPYDEIDWSKKRHLCAKEDLHYPHSLPQILLWDSLYLFSEPLLNRWPFNKLRKKSLKVAVDLIHYEDENNRYITIGCVIKVIQLKYK
;
A
#
# COMPACT_ATOMS: atom_id res chain seq x y z
N MET A 1 -18.98 -8.19 -8.97
CA MET A 1 -18.54 -6.79 -8.96
C MET A 1 -18.12 -6.41 -7.55
N TRP A 2 -17.13 -5.53 -7.39
CA TRP A 2 -16.78 -4.99 -6.07
C TRP A 2 -17.81 -3.95 -5.65
N ARG A 3 -18.21 -3.97 -4.37
CA ARG A 3 -19.12 -2.98 -3.78
C ARG A 3 -18.52 -2.39 -2.54
N LEU A 4 -18.69 -1.09 -2.38
CA LEU A 4 -18.39 -0.41 -1.13
C LEU A 4 -19.53 -0.67 -0.15
N LYS A 5 -19.18 -1.18 1.02
CA LYS A 5 -20.06 -1.40 2.17
C LYS A 5 -19.76 -0.39 3.25
N ILE A 6 -20.80 0.12 3.89
CA ILE A 6 -20.71 1.12 4.95
C ILE A 6 -21.26 0.50 6.23
N GLY A 7 -20.49 0.56 7.32
CA GLY A 7 -20.97 0.14 8.64
C GLY A 7 -21.12 -1.36 8.88
N GLU A 8 -20.77 -2.22 7.91
CA GLU A 8 -20.90 -3.67 8.07
C GLU A 8 -19.73 -4.23 8.93
N GLY A 9 -20.05 -5.19 9.80
CA GLY A 9 -19.13 -5.78 10.77
C GLY A 9 -19.77 -6.32 12.05
N GLY A 10 -21.05 -5.99 12.31
CA GLY A 10 -21.75 -6.29 13.57
C GLY A 10 -21.95 -7.76 13.95
N ASN A 11 -21.59 -8.72 13.09
CA ASN A 11 -21.70 -10.15 13.37
C ASN A 11 -20.35 -10.89 13.39
N ASP A 12 -19.23 -10.18 13.20
CA ASP A 12 -17.90 -10.78 13.25
C ASP A 12 -17.34 -10.69 14.67
N PRO A 13 -17.06 -11.82 15.36
CA PRO A 13 -16.53 -11.80 16.72
C PRO A 13 -15.14 -11.15 16.83
N TYR A 14 -14.45 -10.96 15.70
CA TYR A 14 -13.15 -10.29 15.64
C TYR A 14 -13.25 -8.80 15.28
N LEU A 15 -14.45 -8.28 15.02
CA LEU A 15 -14.68 -6.86 14.78
C LEU A 15 -15.38 -6.22 15.98
N TYR A 16 -14.80 -5.12 16.46
CA TYR A 16 -15.37 -4.31 17.52
C TYR A 16 -15.41 -2.84 17.08
N SER A 17 -16.41 -2.10 17.54
CA SER A 17 -16.45 -0.64 17.42
C SER A 17 -17.06 0.01 18.67
N THR A 18 -16.51 1.16 19.09
CA THR A 18 -17.08 2.02 20.15
C THR A 18 -18.21 2.91 19.65
N ASN A 19 -18.35 3.07 18.32
CA ASN A 19 -19.32 3.93 17.67
C ASN A 19 -20.25 3.15 16.74
N ASN A 20 -20.47 1.85 17.02
CA ASN A 20 -21.33 0.98 16.22
C ASN A 20 -20.98 0.96 14.72
N PHE A 21 -19.67 0.93 14.42
CA PHE A 21 -19.08 0.91 13.07
C PHE A 21 -19.43 2.12 12.19
N LEU A 22 -19.93 3.21 12.77
CA LEU A 22 -20.18 4.45 12.06
C LEU A 22 -18.88 4.97 11.40
N GLY A 23 -18.95 5.37 10.13
CA GLY A 23 -17.78 5.79 9.36
C GLY A 23 -16.92 4.67 8.77
N ARG A 24 -17.15 3.39 9.13
CA ARG A 24 -16.40 2.27 8.56
C ARG A 24 -16.81 2.03 7.11
N GLN A 25 -15.82 1.81 6.25
CA GLN A 25 -16.00 1.43 4.85
C GLN A 25 -15.15 0.21 4.50
N THR A 26 -15.72 -0.74 3.77
CA THR A 26 -15.01 -1.94 3.29
C THR A 26 -15.43 -2.27 1.86
N TRP A 27 -14.50 -2.77 1.06
CA TRP A 27 -14.81 -3.30 -0.27
C TRP A 27 -15.08 -4.79 -0.18
N GLU A 28 -16.19 -5.25 -0.74
CA GLU A 28 -16.56 -6.65 -0.80
C GLU A 28 -16.84 -7.08 -2.24
N PHE A 29 -16.36 -8.25 -2.62
CA PHE A 29 -16.65 -8.81 -3.93
C PHE A 29 -17.93 -9.65 -3.88
N ASP A 30 -18.93 -9.24 -4.66
CA ASP A 30 -20.17 -10.00 -4.86
C ASP A 30 -20.24 -10.49 -6.32
N PRO A 31 -20.22 -11.82 -6.60
CA PRO A 31 -20.29 -12.34 -7.96
C PRO A 31 -21.63 -12.06 -8.66
N ASN A 32 -22.69 -11.80 -7.90
CA ASN A 32 -24.05 -11.54 -8.39
C ASN A 32 -24.38 -10.05 -8.45
N ALA A 33 -23.57 -9.19 -7.83
CA ALA A 33 -23.78 -7.75 -7.87
C ALA A 33 -23.69 -7.15 -9.29
N GLY A 34 -24.69 -6.34 -9.59
CA GLY A 34 -24.78 -5.46 -10.76
C GLY A 34 -25.17 -6.16 -12.07
N THR A 35 -25.82 -5.40 -12.95
CA THR A 35 -26.21 -5.87 -14.30
C THR A 35 -24.99 -6.02 -15.21
N THR A 36 -25.19 -6.61 -16.39
CA THR A 36 -24.12 -6.75 -17.40
C THR A 36 -23.56 -5.39 -17.80
N GLU A 37 -24.43 -4.40 -17.99
CA GLU A 37 -24.09 -3.03 -18.37
C GLU A 37 -23.29 -2.35 -17.26
N GLU A 38 -23.73 -2.47 -16.00
CA GLU A 38 -23.04 -1.87 -14.86
C GLU A 38 -21.63 -2.45 -14.67
N ARG A 39 -21.48 -3.77 -14.90
CA ARG A 39 -20.16 -4.41 -14.87
C ARG A 39 -19.28 -3.93 -16.02
N ALA A 40 -19.85 -3.74 -17.21
CA ALA A 40 -19.13 -3.23 -18.37
C ALA A 40 -18.63 -1.79 -18.14
N GLU A 41 -19.45 -0.91 -17.55
CA GLU A 41 -19.04 0.46 -17.18
C GLU A 41 -17.85 0.46 -16.20
N VAL A 42 -17.83 -0.45 -15.23
CA VAL A 42 -16.69 -0.59 -14.29
C VAL A 42 -15.43 -1.05 -15.01
N GLU A 43 -15.52 -2.01 -15.93
CA GLU A 43 -14.36 -2.47 -16.72
C GLU A 43 -13.89 -1.39 -17.71
N GLU A 44 -14.80 -0.61 -18.29
CA GLU A 44 -14.47 0.53 -19.15
C GLU A 44 -13.71 1.61 -18.36
N ALA A 45 -14.17 1.96 -17.16
CA ALA A 45 -13.48 2.89 -16.28
C ALA A 45 -12.06 2.42 -15.93
N ARG A 46 -11.90 1.11 -15.66
CA ARG A 46 -10.59 0.50 -15.39
C ARG A 46 -9.67 0.56 -16.60
N LEU A 47 -10.18 0.24 -17.78
CA LEU A 47 -9.42 0.29 -19.03
C LEU A 47 -9.04 1.73 -19.38
N ASN A 48 -9.95 2.68 -19.19
CA ASN A 48 -9.69 4.10 -19.41
C ASN A 48 -8.54 4.59 -18.50
N PHE A 49 -8.59 4.26 -17.21
CA PHE A 49 -7.50 4.58 -16.30
C PHE A 49 -6.17 3.96 -16.75
N TYR A 50 -6.16 2.67 -17.07
CA TYR A 50 -4.95 1.97 -17.53
C TYR A 50 -4.33 2.62 -18.78
N ASN A 51 -5.15 2.95 -19.77
CA ASN A 51 -4.69 3.61 -21.00
C ASN A 51 -4.15 5.04 -20.76
N ASN A 52 -4.55 5.69 -19.67
CA ASN A 52 -4.19 7.06 -19.34
C ASN A 52 -3.31 7.17 -18.09
N GLN A 53 -2.82 6.07 -17.53
CA GLN A 53 -2.19 6.00 -16.21
C GLN A 53 -0.97 6.92 -16.03
N PHE A 54 -0.33 7.33 -17.12
CA PHE A 54 0.80 8.28 -17.12
C PHE A 54 0.38 9.74 -17.29
N ASN A 55 -0.87 9.98 -17.68
CA ASN A 55 -1.43 11.31 -17.95
C ASN A 55 -2.42 11.76 -16.86
N VAL A 56 -2.97 10.84 -16.06
CA VAL A 56 -3.94 11.14 -15.00
C VAL A 56 -3.45 10.69 -13.64
N GLN A 57 -3.75 11.49 -12.62
CA GLN A 57 -3.41 11.14 -11.25
C GLN A 57 -4.38 10.05 -10.71
N PRO A 58 -3.87 9.11 -9.91
CA PRO A 58 -4.60 7.96 -9.37
C PRO A 58 -5.43 8.37 -8.14
N SER A 59 -6.47 9.18 -8.32
CA SER A 59 -7.39 9.54 -7.23
C SER A 59 -8.68 10.14 -7.77
N SER A 60 -9.51 9.30 -8.38
CA SER A 60 -10.82 9.73 -8.86
C SER A 60 -11.97 9.13 -8.08
N ASP A 61 -11.71 8.15 -7.20
CA ASP A 61 -12.73 7.53 -6.34
C ASP A 61 -13.96 7.00 -7.15
N LEU A 62 -13.74 6.75 -8.44
CA LEU A 62 -14.80 6.73 -9.44
C LEU A 62 -15.77 5.57 -9.24
N LEU A 63 -15.26 4.40 -8.87
CA LEU A 63 -16.06 3.19 -8.76
C LEU A 63 -17.12 3.28 -7.65
N TRP A 64 -16.78 3.84 -6.48
CA TRP A 64 -17.79 4.01 -5.43
C TRP A 64 -18.69 5.21 -5.69
N GLN A 65 -18.19 6.26 -6.36
CA GLN A 65 -19.04 7.38 -6.79
C GLN A 65 -20.13 6.89 -7.75
N MET A 66 -19.77 6.07 -8.75
CA MET A 66 -20.73 5.42 -9.65
C MET A 66 -21.79 4.64 -8.86
N GLN A 67 -21.38 3.86 -7.86
CA GLN A 67 -22.31 3.12 -6.99
C GLN A 67 -23.28 4.07 -6.27
N PHE A 68 -22.78 5.09 -5.58
CA PHE A 68 -23.59 5.99 -4.75
C PHE A 68 -24.55 6.85 -5.56
N LEU A 69 -24.08 7.41 -6.68
CA LEU A 69 -24.92 8.21 -7.57
C LEU A 69 -26.06 7.37 -8.14
N ARG A 70 -25.78 6.12 -8.51
CA ARG A 70 -26.80 5.21 -9.05
C ARG A 70 -27.81 4.77 -7.99
N GLU A 71 -27.36 4.38 -6.80
CA GLU A 71 -28.25 3.98 -5.69
C GLU A 71 -29.21 5.11 -5.30
N LYS A 72 -28.76 6.36 -5.38
CA LYS A 72 -29.58 7.56 -5.11
C LYS A 72 -30.32 8.10 -6.33
N LYS A 73 -30.16 7.45 -7.49
CA LYS A 73 -30.72 7.90 -8.78
C LYS A 73 -30.41 9.38 -9.06
N MET A 74 -29.20 9.81 -8.69
CA MET A 74 -28.76 11.18 -8.84
C MET A 74 -28.64 11.53 -10.33
N GLN A 75 -29.22 12.68 -10.70
CA GLN A 75 -29.03 13.27 -12.01
C GLN A 75 -28.56 14.71 -11.82
N GLN A 76 -27.47 15.08 -12.49
CA GLN A 76 -26.97 16.45 -12.43
C GLN A 76 -27.83 17.35 -13.32
N THR A 77 -28.78 18.06 -12.69
CA THR A 77 -29.71 18.98 -13.37
C THR A 77 -29.16 20.40 -13.50
N ILE A 78 -28.09 20.74 -12.76
CA ILE A 78 -27.47 22.07 -12.81
C ILE A 78 -26.47 22.10 -13.97
N PRO A 79 -26.63 22.99 -14.97
CA PRO A 79 -25.71 23.10 -16.09
C PRO A 79 -24.27 23.35 -15.63
N GLN A 80 -23.31 22.75 -16.33
CA GLN A 80 -21.90 23.05 -16.09
C GLN A 80 -21.58 24.45 -16.62
N PRO A 81 -21.12 25.38 -15.77
CA PRO A 81 -20.61 26.65 -16.24
C PRO A 81 -19.35 26.40 -17.08
N LYS A 82 -19.25 27.03 -18.25
CA LYS A 82 -18.06 27.04 -19.08
C LYS A 82 -17.47 28.46 -19.03
N ILE A 83 -16.17 28.53 -18.80
CA ILE A 83 -15.40 29.78 -18.78
C ILE A 83 -14.22 29.53 -19.71
N GLU A 84 -14.05 30.39 -20.70
CA GLU A 84 -12.90 30.32 -21.62
C GLU A 84 -11.68 31.03 -21.01
N ASP A 85 -10.48 30.70 -21.51
CA ASP A 85 -9.25 31.33 -21.05
C ASP A 85 -9.30 32.85 -21.29
N GLY A 86 -9.18 33.63 -20.22
CA GLY A 86 -9.21 35.10 -20.27
C GLY A 86 -10.58 35.73 -20.00
N GLU A 87 -11.64 34.94 -19.83
CA GLU A 87 -12.94 35.45 -19.39
C GLU A 87 -12.96 35.79 -17.89
N GLU A 88 -13.74 36.82 -17.52
CA GLU A 88 -13.92 37.20 -16.13
C GLU A 88 -14.83 36.21 -15.39
N VAL A 89 -14.37 35.72 -14.23
CA VAL A 89 -15.15 34.82 -13.37
C VAL A 89 -16.17 35.65 -12.57
N THR A 90 -17.43 35.63 -13.00
CA THR A 90 -18.50 36.37 -12.32
C THR A 90 -19.02 35.65 -11.06
N TYR A 91 -19.74 36.39 -10.23
CA TYR A 91 -20.41 35.85 -9.04
C TYR A 91 -21.47 34.80 -9.41
N GLU A 92 -22.20 34.99 -10.51
CA GLU A 92 -23.24 34.09 -10.99
C GLU A 92 -22.65 32.76 -11.45
N VAL A 93 -21.56 32.82 -12.21
CA VAL A 93 -20.83 31.64 -12.69
C VAL A 93 -20.27 30.84 -11.51
N THR A 94 -19.64 31.53 -10.56
CA THR A 94 -19.13 30.92 -9.32
C THR A 94 -20.26 30.28 -8.52
N THR A 95 -21.39 30.97 -8.37
CA THR A 95 -22.57 30.46 -7.65
C THR A 95 -23.14 29.23 -8.31
N ALA A 96 -23.24 29.21 -9.65
CA ALA A 96 -23.69 28.06 -10.40
C ALA A 96 -22.75 26.86 -10.24
N ALA A 97 -21.43 27.09 -10.31
CA ALA A 97 -20.42 26.04 -10.09
C ALA A 97 -20.52 25.45 -8.67
N VAL A 98 -20.61 26.29 -7.64
CA VAL A 98 -20.73 25.84 -6.24
C VAL A 98 -22.04 25.08 -6.04
N LYS A 99 -23.17 25.57 -6.53
CA LYS A 99 -24.46 24.84 -6.43
C LYS A 99 -24.39 23.47 -7.09
N ARG A 100 -23.77 23.39 -8.27
CA ARG A 100 -23.56 22.13 -8.99
C ARG A 100 -22.68 21.16 -8.20
N SER A 101 -21.60 21.65 -7.60
CA SER A 101 -20.69 20.86 -6.76
C SER A 101 -21.37 20.38 -5.49
N VAL A 102 -22.09 21.26 -4.77
CA VAL A 102 -22.84 20.88 -3.57
C VAL A 102 -23.88 19.81 -3.89
N HIS A 103 -24.63 19.95 -5.00
CA HIS A 103 -25.59 18.94 -5.43
C HIS A 103 -24.94 17.56 -5.65
N LEU A 104 -23.74 17.54 -6.26
CA LEU A 104 -22.97 16.30 -6.44
C LEU A 104 -22.45 15.74 -5.12
N PHE A 105 -21.77 16.55 -4.31
CA PHE A 105 -21.16 16.11 -3.05
C PHE A 105 -22.21 15.64 -2.04
N SER A 106 -23.37 16.30 -1.95
CA SER A 106 -24.48 15.81 -1.12
C SER A 106 -24.97 14.43 -1.55
N ALA A 107 -25.00 14.15 -2.86
CA ALA A 107 -25.31 12.81 -3.36
C ALA A 107 -24.20 11.79 -3.10
N LEU A 108 -22.95 12.20 -2.88
CA LEU A 108 -21.84 11.31 -2.53
C LEU A 108 -21.70 11.05 -1.02
N GLN A 109 -22.43 11.75 -0.16
CA GLN A 109 -22.39 11.53 1.29
C GLN A 109 -22.96 10.15 1.65
N SER A 110 -22.24 9.33 2.42
CA SER A 110 -22.77 8.04 2.88
C SER A 110 -23.98 8.20 3.81
N THR A 111 -24.71 7.12 4.04
CA THR A 111 -25.77 7.06 5.05
C THR A 111 -25.28 7.33 6.49
N HIS A 112 -23.97 7.21 6.72
CA HIS A 112 -23.30 7.52 7.99
C HIS A 112 -22.81 8.98 8.06
N GLY A 113 -23.10 9.82 7.05
CA GLY A 113 -22.75 11.24 7.03
C GLY A 113 -21.31 11.57 6.62
N HIS A 114 -20.43 10.58 6.47
CA HIS A 114 -19.07 10.77 5.95
C HIS A 114 -19.02 10.57 4.42
N TRP A 115 -17.96 11.05 3.78
CA TRP A 115 -17.63 10.72 2.39
C TRP A 115 -16.61 9.60 2.37
N PRO A 116 -16.92 8.48 1.70
CA PRO A 116 -15.92 7.49 1.38
C PRO A 116 -14.74 8.13 0.65
N ALA A 117 -13.55 7.64 0.94
CA ALA A 117 -12.34 8.08 0.26
C ALA A 117 -11.33 6.96 0.19
N GLU A 118 -10.68 6.84 -0.96
CA GLU A 118 -9.43 6.09 -1.06
C GLU A 118 -8.32 6.84 -0.32
N ASN A 119 -7.62 6.14 0.58
CA ASN A 119 -6.42 6.65 1.25
C ASN A 119 -5.22 5.78 0.91
N SER A 120 -4.88 5.76 -0.38
CA SER A 120 -3.73 5.05 -0.94
C SER A 120 -2.57 6.03 -1.21
N GLY A 121 -1.54 5.58 -1.91
CA GLY A 121 -0.35 6.39 -2.21
C GLY A 121 0.93 5.62 -1.92
N PRO A 122 1.22 5.23 -0.67
CA PRO A 122 2.45 4.51 -0.35
C PRO A 122 2.55 3.13 -1.02
N MET A 123 3.58 2.91 -1.82
CA MET A 123 3.77 1.68 -2.61
C MET A 123 4.46 0.54 -1.83
N PHE A 124 4.53 0.65 -0.51
CA PHE A 124 5.17 -0.34 0.36
C PHE A 124 4.23 -0.97 1.41
N CYS A 125 3.05 -0.40 1.69
CA CYS A 125 2.09 -0.97 2.66
C CYS A 125 1.59 -2.36 2.22
N LEU A 126 1.06 -2.45 0.99
CA LEU A 126 0.46 -3.69 0.47
C LEU A 126 1.48 -4.83 0.33
N PRO A 127 2.68 -4.62 -0.26
CA PRO A 127 3.72 -5.63 -0.27
C PRO A 127 4.06 -6.17 1.12
N ALA A 128 4.20 -5.29 2.12
CA ALA A 128 4.52 -5.70 3.48
C ALA A 128 3.42 -6.62 4.06
N LEU A 129 2.14 -6.29 3.84
CA LEU A 129 1.02 -7.13 4.25
C LEU A 129 1.07 -8.52 3.58
N VAL A 130 1.31 -8.57 2.27
CA VAL A 130 1.45 -9.83 1.51
C VAL A 130 2.58 -10.67 2.07
N MET A 131 3.75 -10.07 2.34
CA MET A 131 4.90 -10.77 2.92
C MET A 131 4.62 -11.28 4.33
N SER A 132 3.97 -10.50 5.20
CA SER A 132 3.58 -10.96 6.52
C SER A 132 2.58 -12.12 6.45
N LEU A 133 1.54 -12.03 5.62
CA LEU A 133 0.56 -13.11 5.45
C LEU A 133 1.16 -14.38 4.83
N TYR A 134 2.15 -14.23 3.95
CA TYR A 134 2.92 -15.37 3.44
C TYR A 134 3.71 -16.05 4.56
N ILE A 135 4.46 -15.28 5.36
CA ILE A 135 5.27 -15.83 6.46
C ILE A 135 4.40 -16.50 7.53
N THR A 136 3.23 -15.93 7.84
CA THR A 136 2.32 -16.52 8.84
C THR A 136 1.42 -17.63 8.27
N GLY A 137 1.49 -17.93 6.96
CA GLY A 137 0.68 -18.98 6.33
C GLY A 137 -0.78 -18.63 6.07
N HIS A 138 -1.17 -17.35 6.17
CA HIS A 138 -2.56 -16.90 6.02
C HIS A 138 -2.88 -16.28 4.65
N LEU A 139 -1.91 -16.25 3.73
CA LEU A 139 -2.04 -15.58 2.43
C LEU A 139 -3.29 -16.04 1.64
N ASN A 140 -3.50 -17.34 1.53
CA ASN A 140 -4.63 -17.91 0.78
C ASN A 140 -5.97 -17.81 1.53
N THR A 141 -5.94 -17.67 2.86
CA THR A 141 -7.12 -17.49 3.70
C THR A 141 -7.68 -16.08 3.58
N ILE A 142 -6.79 -15.08 3.54
CA ILE A 142 -7.18 -13.67 3.49
C ILE A 142 -7.42 -13.21 2.04
N PHE A 143 -6.53 -13.56 1.11
CA PHE A 143 -6.65 -13.12 -0.28
C PHE A 143 -7.25 -14.17 -1.19
N SER A 144 -8.55 -14.00 -1.45
CA SER A 144 -9.26 -14.69 -2.53
C SER A 144 -8.65 -14.38 -3.91
N ALA A 145 -8.99 -15.17 -4.93
CA ALA A 145 -8.55 -14.93 -6.31
C ALA A 145 -8.92 -13.51 -6.80
N LYS A 146 -10.06 -12.97 -6.35
CA LYS A 146 -10.49 -11.62 -6.71
C LYS A 146 -9.65 -10.54 -6.06
N HIS A 147 -9.24 -10.71 -4.79
CA HIS A 147 -8.27 -9.81 -4.17
C HIS A 147 -6.95 -9.80 -4.95
N ARG A 148 -6.43 -10.96 -5.36
CA ARG A 148 -5.18 -11.05 -6.13
C ARG A 148 -5.28 -10.32 -7.45
N GLN A 149 -6.40 -10.46 -8.17
CA GLN A 149 -6.64 -9.72 -9.42
C GLN A 149 -6.57 -8.21 -9.21
N GLU A 150 -7.14 -7.67 -8.13
CA GLU A 150 -7.06 -6.23 -7.84
C GLU A 150 -5.67 -5.80 -7.35
N ILE A 151 -4.97 -6.63 -6.58
CA ILE A 151 -3.59 -6.38 -6.17
C ILE A 151 -2.68 -6.28 -7.40
N PHE A 152 -2.82 -7.22 -8.35
CA PHE A 152 -2.09 -7.21 -9.61
C PHE A 152 -2.41 -5.95 -10.42
N ARG A 153 -3.70 -5.63 -10.59
CA ARG A 153 -4.12 -4.42 -11.28
C ARG A 153 -3.49 -3.17 -10.67
N PHE A 154 -3.57 -3.02 -9.35
CA PHE A 154 -2.98 -1.88 -8.65
C PHE A 154 -1.46 -1.80 -8.87
N ILE A 155 -0.73 -2.90 -8.73
CA ILE A 155 0.74 -2.89 -8.91
C ILE A 155 1.10 -2.56 -10.36
N TYR A 156 0.41 -3.16 -11.34
CA TYR A 156 0.71 -2.94 -12.76
C TYR A 156 0.35 -1.54 -13.24
N CYS A 157 -0.74 -0.95 -12.75
CA CYS A 157 -1.11 0.42 -13.14
C CYS A 157 -0.09 1.47 -12.70
N HIS A 158 0.72 1.15 -11.69
CA HIS A 158 1.63 2.10 -11.05
C HIS A 158 3.10 1.74 -11.26
N GLN A 159 3.41 0.79 -12.15
CA GLN A 159 4.79 0.55 -12.56
C GLN A 159 5.24 1.66 -13.50
N ASN A 160 6.39 2.25 -13.20
CA ASN A 160 6.99 3.28 -14.04
C ASN A 160 7.52 2.68 -15.34
N GLU A 161 7.71 3.52 -16.36
CA GLU A 161 8.22 3.11 -17.68
C GLU A 161 9.60 2.44 -17.59
N ASP A 162 10.41 2.80 -16.60
CA ASP A 162 11.72 2.20 -16.35
C ASP A 162 11.64 0.79 -15.73
N GLY A 163 10.45 0.32 -15.36
CA GLY A 163 10.22 -0.98 -14.75
C GLY A 163 10.23 -1.01 -13.22
N GLY A 164 10.51 0.11 -12.56
CA GLY A 164 10.47 0.21 -11.10
C GLY A 164 9.14 0.75 -10.56
N TRP A 165 9.11 0.98 -9.25
CA TRP A 165 8.00 1.65 -8.54
C TRP A 165 8.58 2.67 -7.58
N GLY A 166 7.93 3.82 -7.44
CA GLY A 166 8.34 4.85 -6.48
C GLY A 166 7.87 4.60 -5.06
N LEU A 167 8.33 5.42 -4.11
CA LEU A 167 7.90 5.36 -2.70
C LEU A 167 6.39 5.60 -2.52
N TYR A 168 5.83 6.40 -3.42
CA TYR A 168 4.41 6.67 -3.54
C TYR A 168 4.01 6.61 -5.02
N VAL A 169 2.71 6.51 -5.29
CA VAL A 169 2.21 6.46 -6.67
C VAL A 169 2.61 7.72 -7.45
N GLY A 170 3.12 7.54 -8.67
CA GLY A 170 3.61 8.64 -9.51
C GLY A 170 5.01 9.15 -9.12
N GLY A 171 5.61 8.62 -8.05
CA GLY A 171 6.99 8.91 -7.67
C GLY A 171 8.00 8.18 -8.57
N HIS A 172 9.22 8.72 -8.67
CA HIS A 172 10.32 8.06 -9.36
C HIS A 172 10.68 6.73 -8.69
N SER A 173 11.15 5.77 -9.48
CA SER A 173 11.46 4.41 -9.03
C SER A 173 12.53 4.38 -7.94
N THR A 174 12.30 3.57 -6.90
CA THR A 174 13.20 3.35 -5.78
C THR A 174 13.53 1.86 -5.62
N MET A 175 14.71 1.54 -5.10
CA MET A 175 15.13 0.17 -4.81
C MET A 175 14.20 -0.50 -3.82
N LEU A 176 13.76 0.23 -2.78
CA LEU A 176 12.76 -0.26 -1.84
C LEU A 176 11.49 -0.72 -2.55
N CYS A 177 10.80 0.17 -3.25
CA CYS A 177 9.49 -0.17 -3.82
C CYS A 177 9.60 -1.07 -5.05
N ALA A 178 10.70 -1.01 -5.81
CA ALA A 178 10.98 -1.98 -6.86
C ALA A 178 11.07 -3.41 -6.31
N ALA A 179 11.88 -3.61 -5.27
CA ALA A 179 12.06 -4.92 -4.66
C ALA A 179 10.79 -5.41 -3.97
N LEU A 180 10.12 -4.58 -3.16
CA LEU A 180 8.94 -5.00 -2.41
C LEU A 180 7.78 -5.38 -3.34
N ASN A 181 7.49 -4.59 -4.38
CA ASN A 181 6.42 -4.92 -5.34
C ASN A 181 6.77 -6.13 -6.19
N TYR A 182 8.02 -6.30 -6.60
CA TYR A 182 8.48 -7.53 -7.23
C TYR A 182 8.23 -8.75 -6.33
N ILE A 183 8.68 -8.71 -5.07
CA ILE A 183 8.48 -9.82 -4.12
C ILE A 183 6.98 -10.11 -3.95
N CYS A 184 6.16 -9.07 -3.80
CA CYS A 184 4.71 -9.17 -3.69
C CYS A 184 4.10 -9.94 -4.87
N LEU A 185 4.38 -9.53 -6.11
CA LEU A 185 3.90 -10.21 -7.32
C LEU A 185 4.31 -11.69 -7.33
N ARG A 186 5.58 -11.97 -7.03
CA ARG A 186 6.09 -13.33 -7.08
C ARG A 186 5.52 -14.23 -5.96
N LEU A 187 5.25 -13.70 -4.76
CA LEU A 187 4.61 -14.46 -3.67
C LEU A 187 3.14 -14.77 -3.96
N LEU A 188 2.48 -13.92 -4.74
CA LEU A 188 1.09 -14.12 -5.16
C LEU A 188 0.94 -15.03 -6.39
N GLY A 189 2.05 -15.50 -6.96
CA GLY A 189 2.08 -16.51 -8.03
C GLY A 189 2.40 -15.99 -9.44
N VAL A 190 2.78 -14.72 -9.60
CA VAL A 190 3.21 -14.20 -10.92
C VAL A 190 4.51 -14.90 -11.34
N GLY A 191 4.43 -15.64 -12.44
CA GLY A 191 5.54 -16.42 -13.01
C GLY A 191 5.11 -17.66 -13.79
N HIS A 192 3.97 -18.29 -13.48
CA HIS A 192 3.47 -19.48 -14.20
C HIS A 192 2.43 -19.12 -15.28
N ASP A 193 1.54 -18.14 -15.02
CA ASP A 193 0.31 -17.93 -15.82
C ASP A 193 -0.06 -16.45 -16.12
N GLY A 194 0.91 -15.51 -16.09
CA GLY A 194 0.64 -14.14 -16.57
C GLY A 194 1.41 -13.04 -15.84
N ASP A 195 2.51 -12.60 -16.44
CA ASP A 195 3.21 -11.36 -16.13
C ASP A 195 2.75 -10.28 -17.13
N LEU A 196 1.99 -9.28 -16.67
CA LEU A 196 1.47 -8.25 -17.58
C LEU A 196 2.63 -7.37 -18.04
N ASN A 197 2.84 -7.30 -19.37
CA ASN A 197 3.91 -6.54 -19.99
C ASN A 197 5.31 -6.88 -19.46
N ASN A 198 5.59 -8.11 -19.03
CA ASN A 198 6.87 -8.50 -18.45
C ASN A 198 7.29 -7.62 -17.25
N ALA A 199 6.32 -7.20 -16.43
CA ALA A 199 6.52 -6.30 -15.30
C ALA A 199 7.55 -6.84 -14.31
N CYS A 200 7.51 -8.14 -13.98
CA CYS A 200 8.49 -8.75 -13.09
C CYS A 200 9.89 -8.78 -13.71
N GLU A 201 10.00 -9.07 -15.01
CA GLU A 201 11.29 -9.08 -15.71
C GLU A 201 11.94 -7.69 -15.71
N ARG A 202 11.18 -6.66 -16.09
CA ARG A 202 11.65 -5.27 -16.09
C ARG A 202 12.09 -4.83 -14.70
N ALA A 203 11.29 -5.12 -13.68
CA ALA A 203 11.61 -4.80 -12.30
C ALA A 203 12.89 -5.50 -11.83
N ARG A 204 13.04 -6.79 -12.13
CA ARG A 204 14.25 -7.54 -11.80
C ARG A 204 15.48 -6.94 -12.47
N LYS A 205 15.37 -6.60 -13.77
CA LYS A 205 16.44 -5.91 -14.49
C LYS A 205 16.80 -4.58 -13.82
N TRP A 206 15.80 -3.75 -13.52
CA TRP A 206 15.97 -2.45 -12.87
C TRP A 206 16.73 -2.57 -11.53
N ILE A 207 16.39 -3.58 -10.71
CA ILE A 207 17.02 -3.88 -9.42
C ILE A 207 18.47 -4.31 -9.61
N LEU A 208 18.73 -5.24 -10.53
CA LEU A 208 20.08 -5.79 -10.74
C LEU A 208 21.03 -4.74 -11.33
N ASP A 209 20.56 -3.92 -12.28
CA ASP A 209 21.34 -2.84 -12.88
C ASP A 209 21.77 -1.76 -11.86
N ARG A 210 21.11 -1.69 -10.70
CA ARG A 210 21.39 -0.73 -9.61
C ARG A 210 22.12 -1.33 -8.41
N GLY A 211 22.82 -2.44 -8.63
CA GLY A 211 23.67 -3.05 -7.61
C GLY A 211 22.94 -4.04 -6.71
N SER A 212 21.86 -4.66 -7.21
CA SER A 212 21.05 -5.68 -6.53
C SER A 212 20.22 -5.19 -5.35
N VAL A 213 19.37 -6.07 -4.83
CA VAL A 213 18.57 -5.79 -3.63
C VAL A 213 19.43 -5.58 -2.37
N THR A 214 20.73 -5.91 -2.38
CA THR A 214 21.62 -5.62 -1.23
C THR A 214 21.77 -4.12 -0.95
N ALA A 215 21.46 -3.26 -1.92
CA ALA A 215 21.44 -1.81 -1.77
C ALA A 215 20.08 -1.25 -1.29
N ILE A 216 19.12 -2.10 -0.94
CA ILE A 216 17.82 -1.66 -0.44
C ILE A 216 17.96 -0.82 0.85
N SER A 217 17.11 0.19 1.01
CA SER A 217 17.03 0.97 2.25
C SER A 217 16.70 0.11 3.47
N SER A 218 17.00 0.61 4.68
CA SER A 218 16.95 -0.15 5.94
C SER A 218 15.60 -0.85 6.19
N TRP A 219 14.49 -0.24 5.80
CA TRP A 219 13.15 -0.79 5.96
C TRP A 219 12.89 -2.02 5.07
N GLY A 220 13.58 -2.12 3.93
CA GLY A 220 13.50 -3.27 3.04
C GLY A 220 14.38 -4.45 3.48
N LYS A 221 15.41 -4.19 4.30
CA LYS A 221 16.41 -5.20 4.67
C LYS A 221 15.81 -6.40 5.40
N ILE A 222 14.71 -6.20 6.14
CA ILE A 222 14.00 -7.28 6.85
C ILE A 222 13.38 -8.34 5.92
N TRP A 223 13.28 -8.07 4.61
CA TRP A 223 12.64 -8.94 3.62
C TRP A 223 13.64 -9.59 2.64
N LEU A 224 14.94 -9.33 2.79
CA LEU A 224 15.98 -9.73 1.84
C LEU A 224 16.11 -11.23 1.61
N SER A 225 15.76 -12.04 2.61
CA SER A 225 15.84 -13.50 2.53
C SER A 225 14.75 -14.13 1.68
N LEU A 226 13.72 -13.38 1.29
CA LEU A 226 12.56 -13.96 0.63
C LEU A 226 12.85 -14.42 -0.80
N ARG A 227 13.78 -13.78 -1.52
CA ARG A 227 14.01 -14.02 -2.97
C ARG A 227 15.49 -13.99 -3.34
N GLN A 228 16.02 -15.16 -3.69
CA GLN A 228 17.42 -15.33 -4.09
C GLN A 228 17.74 -14.64 -5.41
N GLU A 229 16.81 -14.61 -6.37
CA GLU A 229 17.07 -14.13 -7.73
C GLU A 229 17.23 -12.61 -7.87
N LEU A 230 17.04 -11.86 -6.78
CA LEU A 230 17.28 -10.43 -6.67
C LEU A 230 18.69 -10.09 -6.20
N HIS A 231 19.46 -11.08 -5.76
CA HIS A 231 20.84 -10.94 -5.34
C HIS A 231 21.78 -11.27 -6.51
N THR A 232 22.90 -10.57 -6.59
CA THR A 232 23.98 -10.87 -7.57
C THR A 232 24.94 -11.95 -7.07
N GLU A 233 24.90 -12.24 -5.77
CA GLU A 233 25.74 -13.21 -5.06
C GLU A 233 24.80 -14.13 -4.25
N PRO A 234 25.15 -15.40 -3.97
CA PRO A 234 24.34 -16.27 -3.11
C PRO A 234 24.11 -15.65 -1.73
N TYR A 235 22.88 -15.67 -1.22
CA TYR A 235 22.52 -14.98 0.03
C TYR A 235 23.42 -15.31 1.22
N ASP A 236 23.83 -16.58 1.34
CA ASP A 236 24.64 -17.08 2.45
C ASP A 236 26.13 -16.68 2.34
N GLU A 237 26.57 -16.21 1.16
CA GLU A 237 27.93 -15.74 0.90
C GLU A 237 28.05 -14.21 1.04
N ILE A 238 26.94 -13.49 1.18
CA ILE A 238 26.94 -12.03 1.28
C ILE A 238 27.54 -11.59 2.62
N ASP A 239 28.58 -10.75 2.54
CA ASP A 239 29.12 -10.06 3.71
C ASP A 239 28.18 -8.92 4.16
N TRP A 240 27.16 -9.29 4.94
CA TRP A 240 26.15 -8.38 5.48
C TRP A 240 26.73 -7.24 6.30
N SER A 241 27.91 -7.45 6.93
CA SER A 241 28.56 -6.44 7.75
C SER A 241 28.97 -5.21 6.92
N LYS A 242 29.38 -5.44 5.66
CA LYS A 242 29.75 -4.38 4.70
C LYS A 242 28.54 -3.73 4.04
N LYS A 243 27.40 -4.42 3.96
CA LYS A 243 26.16 -3.91 3.33
C LYS A 243 25.29 -3.07 4.29
N ARG A 244 25.68 -2.92 5.57
CA ARG A 244 24.87 -2.19 6.59
C ARG A 244 24.56 -0.75 6.20
N HIS A 245 25.55 -0.02 5.71
CA HIS A 245 25.42 1.37 5.29
C HIS A 245 25.15 1.55 3.79
N LEU A 246 25.13 0.46 3.03
CA LEU A 246 24.79 0.49 1.61
C LEU A 246 23.31 0.83 1.45
N CYS A 247 23.04 1.81 0.58
CA CYS A 247 21.72 2.29 0.20
C CYS A 247 21.81 2.77 -1.26
N ALA A 248 20.84 2.39 -2.09
CA ALA A 248 20.72 2.87 -3.46
C ALA A 248 20.57 4.40 -3.47
N LYS A 249 21.11 5.04 -4.51
CA LYS A 249 21.10 6.51 -4.63
C LYS A 249 19.67 7.04 -4.69
N GLU A 250 18.79 6.33 -5.39
CA GLU A 250 17.37 6.62 -5.55
C GLU A 250 16.61 6.58 -4.22
N ASP A 251 17.07 5.79 -3.24
CA ASP A 251 16.45 5.69 -1.92
C ASP A 251 17.04 6.70 -0.92
N LEU A 252 18.20 7.30 -1.22
CA LEU A 252 18.99 8.07 -0.27
C LEU A 252 18.53 9.53 -0.20
N HIS A 253 17.40 9.76 0.46
CA HIS A 253 16.90 11.11 0.72
C HIS A 253 17.73 11.87 1.76
N TYR A 254 18.15 11.16 2.82
CA TYR A 254 18.92 11.73 3.92
C TYR A 254 20.17 10.88 4.16
N PRO A 255 21.35 11.31 3.67
CA PRO A 255 22.58 10.61 3.94
C PRO A 255 22.90 10.66 5.44
N HIS A 256 23.37 9.54 5.98
CA HIS A 256 23.77 9.49 7.38
C HIS A 256 25.00 10.36 7.62
N SER A 257 24.94 11.14 8.70
CA SER A 257 26.09 11.94 9.13
C SER A 257 27.20 11.04 9.69
N LEU A 258 28.45 11.52 9.66
CA LEU A 258 29.57 10.78 10.25
C LEU A 258 29.34 10.41 11.73
N PRO A 259 28.84 11.30 12.61
CA PRO A 259 28.51 10.93 13.99
C PRO A 259 27.49 9.78 14.09
N GLN A 260 26.49 9.77 13.22
CA GLN A 260 25.47 8.71 13.18
C GLN A 260 26.05 7.36 12.74
N ILE A 261 26.92 7.36 11.73
CA ILE A 261 27.63 6.16 11.27
C ILE A 261 28.49 5.59 12.41
N LEU A 262 29.29 6.43 13.05
CA LEU A 262 30.15 6.03 14.18
C LEU A 262 29.35 5.46 15.34
N LEU A 263 28.20 6.06 15.66
CA LEU A 263 27.30 5.56 16.70
C LEU A 263 26.81 4.15 16.35
N TRP A 264 26.29 3.95 15.14
CA TRP A 264 25.76 2.64 14.72
C TRP A 264 26.82 1.57 14.59
N ASP A 265 28.02 1.92 14.11
CA ASP A 265 29.15 0.99 14.08
C ASP A 265 29.62 0.62 15.47
N SER A 266 29.63 1.56 16.41
CA SER A 266 29.95 1.26 17.80
C SER A 266 28.92 0.30 18.43
N LEU A 267 27.63 0.53 18.18
CA LEU A 267 26.56 -0.36 18.65
C LEU A 267 26.71 -1.77 18.06
N TYR A 268 27.03 -1.88 16.78
CA TYR A 268 27.18 -3.18 16.11
C TYR A 268 28.47 -3.92 16.51
N LEU A 269 29.61 -3.23 16.58
CA LEU A 269 30.90 -3.87 16.85
C LEU A 269 31.09 -4.20 18.33
N PHE A 270 30.55 -3.39 19.23
CA PHE A 270 30.76 -3.55 20.67
C PHE A 270 29.51 -4.01 21.40
N SER A 271 28.37 -3.32 21.21
CA SER A 271 27.16 -3.61 21.99
C SER A 271 26.50 -4.94 21.58
N GLU A 272 26.41 -5.25 20.29
CA GLU A 272 25.78 -6.50 19.83
C GLU A 272 26.51 -7.78 20.32
N PRO A 273 27.85 -7.92 20.22
CA PRO A 273 28.56 -9.06 20.80
C PRO A 273 28.45 -9.12 22.32
N LEU A 274 28.49 -7.96 22.99
CA LEU A 274 28.37 -7.88 24.45
C LEU A 274 27.00 -8.37 24.93
N LEU A 275 25.92 -7.86 24.32
CA LEU A 275 24.54 -8.21 24.66
C LEU A 275 24.17 -9.65 24.28
N ASN A 276 24.97 -10.34 23.47
CA ASN A 276 24.81 -11.77 23.20
C ASN A 276 25.46 -12.66 24.28
N ARG A 277 26.36 -12.13 25.11
CA ARG A 277 27.10 -12.90 26.13
C ARG A 277 26.47 -12.79 27.50
N TRP A 278 26.63 -13.83 28.33
CA TRP A 278 26.22 -13.79 29.73
C TRP A 278 27.15 -12.85 30.54
N PRO A 279 26.65 -12.05 31.50
CA PRO A 279 25.25 -11.95 31.93
C PRO A 279 24.41 -10.92 31.15
N PHE A 280 25.01 -10.15 30.23
CA PHE A 280 24.37 -9.04 29.52
C PHE A 280 23.20 -9.48 28.62
N ASN A 281 23.19 -10.72 28.15
CA ASN A 281 22.05 -11.28 27.43
C ASN A 281 20.75 -11.31 28.26
N LYS A 282 20.83 -11.24 29.60
CA LYS A 282 19.65 -11.04 30.47
C LYS A 282 19.01 -9.68 30.23
N LEU A 283 19.79 -8.63 29.97
CA LEU A 283 19.28 -7.31 29.63
C LEU A 283 18.50 -7.36 28.32
N ARG A 284 19.07 -7.98 27.27
CA ARG A 284 18.37 -8.20 26.00
C ARG A 284 17.06 -8.95 26.18
N LYS A 285 17.05 -10.05 26.95
CA LYS A 285 15.82 -10.80 27.25
C LYS A 285 14.77 -9.95 27.95
N LYS A 286 15.19 -9.12 28.92
CA LYS A 286 14.29 -8.17 29.62
C LYS A 286 13.74 -7.12 28.66
N SER A 287 14.58 -6.51 27.82
CA SER A 287 14.18 -5.51 26.83
C SER A 287 13.22 -6.08 25.79
N LEU A 288 13.46 -7.30 25.30
CA LEU A 288 12.55 -7.98 24.38
C LEU A 288 11.19 -8.26 25.02
N LYS A 289 11.16 -8.69 26.30
CA LYS A 289 9.91 -8.86 27.04
C LYS A 289 9.14 -7.55 27.13
N VAL A 290 9.80 -6.46 27.52
CA VAL A 290 9.17 -5.12 27.59
C VAL A 290 8.65 -4.67 26.22
N ALA A 291 9.41 -4.91 25.14
CA ALA A 291 8.97 -4.56 23.80
C ALA A 291 7.70 -5.33 23.38
N VAL A 292 7.63 -6.63 23.68
CA VAL A 292 6.43 -7.45 23.43
C VAL A 292 5.25 -6.98 24.30
N ASP A 293 5.48 -6.70 25.58
CA ASP A 293 4.45 -6.19 26.48
C ASP A 293 3.87 -4.85 25.97
N LEU A 294 4.71 -3.96 25.43
CA LEU A 294 4.27 -2.71 24.81
C LEU A 294 3.52 -2.92 23.49
N ILE A 295 3.94 -3.88 22.67
CA ILE A 295 3.22 -4.26 21.44
C ILE A 295 1.82 -4.75 21.80
N HIS A 296 1.68 -5.67 22.76
CA HIS A 296 0.38 -6.16 23.21
C HIS A 296 -0.47 -5.06 23.82
N TYR A 297 0.14 -4.16 24.62
CA TYR A 297 -0.55 -3.01 25.17
C TYR A 297 -1.10 -2.09 24.08
N GLU A 298 -0.33 -1.78 23.03
CA GLU A 298 -0.81 -0.99 21.90
C GLU A 298 -1.94 -1.72 21.15
N ASP A 299 -1.76 -3.01 20.89
CA ASP A 299 -2.74 -3.86 20.22
C ASP A 299 -4.06 -3.89 20.99
N GLU A 300 -4.05 -4.08 22.31
CA GLU A 300 -5.25 -4.06 23.14
C GLU A 300 -5.91 -2.68 23.18
N ASN A 301 -5.13 -1.61 23.38
CA ASN A 301 -5.67 -0.24 23.46
C ASN A 301 -6.27 0.26 22.14
N ASN A 302 -5.61 -0.08 21.03
CA ASN A 302 -6.07 0.29 19.68
C ASN A 302 -6.93 -0.81 19.05
N ARG A 303 -7.33 -1.83 19.82
CA ARG A 303 -8.21 -2.93 19.39
C ARG A 303 -7.73 -3.59 18.11
N TYR A 304 -6.42 -3.80 18.04
CA TYR A 304 -5.69 -4.40 16.95
C TYR A 304 -5.77 -3.62 15.64
N ILE A 305 -6.20 -2.36 15.64
CA ILE A 305 -6.13 -1.50 14.44
C ILE A 305 -4.73 -0.90 14.29
N THR A 306 -4.09 -0.58 15.43
CA THR A 306 -2.81 0.15 15.53
C THR A 306 -2.90 1.57 14.95
N ILE A 307 -1.81 2.33 15.02
CA ILE A 307 -1.76 3.69 14.45
C ILE A 307 -1.66 3.73 12.91
N GLY A 308 -1.26 2.63 12.24
CA GLY A 308 -1.13 2.64 10.79
C GLY A 308 -0.69 1.32 10.14
N CYS A 309 -0.71 1.29 8.80
CA CYS A 309 -0.52 0.07 7.99
C CYS A 309 0.77 -0.69 8.34
N VAL A 310 1.88 0.02 8.52
CA VAL A 310 3.21 -0.57 8.70
C VAL A 310 3.31 -1.29 10.04
N ILE A 311 2.88 -0.61 11.12
CA ILE A 311 2.93 -1.15 12.48
C ILE A 311 1.99 -2.36 12.58
N LYS A 312 0.77 -2.24 12.04
CA LYS A 312 -0.17 -3.35 11.95
C LYS A 312 0.46 -4.61 11.35
N VAL A 313 1.15 -4.47 10.22
CA VAL A 313 1.75 -5.59 9.48
C VAL A 313 2.91 -6.23 10.24
N ILE A 314 3.69 -5.46 10.98
CA ILE A 314 4.81 -5.97 11.79
C ILE A 314 4.27 -6.71 13.02
N GLN A 315 3.25 -6.16 13.69
CA GLN A 315 2.68 -6.75 14.90
C GLN A 315 1.94 -8.07 14.65
N LEU A 316 1.42 -8.31 13.45
CA LEU A 316 0.83 -9.60 13.06
C LEU A 316 1.77 -10.80 13.27
N LYS A 317 3.10 -10.60 13.31
CA LYS A 317 4.09 -11.67 13.51
C LYS A 317 4.27 -12.08 14.97
N TYR A 318 3.74 -11.31 15.92
CA TYR A 318 3.96 -11.49 17.35
C TYR A 318 2.72 -12.00 18.09
N LYS A 319 1.72 -12.47 17.33
CA LYS A 319 0.50 -13.10 17.84
C LYS A 319 0.58 -14.61 17.70
#